data_AF-A0A9D4K3P1-F1
#
_entry.id   AF-A0A9D4K3P1-F1
#
_cell.length_a   1.000
_cell.length_b   1.000
_cell.length_c   1.000
_cell.angle_alpha   90.00
_cell.angle_beta   90.00
_cell.angle_gamma   90.00
#
_symmetry.space_group_name_H-M   'P 1'
#
loop_
_entity.id
_entity.type
_entity.pdbx_description
1 polymer ?
#
loop_
_entity_poly.entity_id
_entity_poly.type
_entity_poly.pdbx_seq_one_letter_code
_entity_poly.pdbx_strand_id
1 'polypeptide(L)'
;MGNTSQKVHRHRNTPFCERKKLTLGKGHVNVCFIKGDLRREEVDVIVCTASKLLDLRKGHASNKILKAAGDSMAAEVQRSYPHGIDYDEVAVVQSGNLTCRNVYFVALPEAGTSGSDDKVSTMLVHRRIFAWGT
;
A
#
# COMPACT_ATOMS: atom_id res chain seq x y z
N MET A 1 50.02 -7.74 17.63
CA MET A 1 49.12 -8.08 16.50
C MET A 1 47.80 -8.54 17.11
N GLY A 2 46.90 -7.59 17.37
CA GLY A 2 45.63 -7.83 18.07
C GLY A 2 44.54 -8.25 17.11
N ASN A 3 43.94 -9.41 17.35
CA ASN A 3 42.86 -9.96 16.54
C ASN A 3 41.52 -9.50 17.13
N THR A 4 40.85 -8.56 16.49
CA THR A 4 39.56 -8.02 16.94
C THR A 4 38.45 -8.97 16.51
N SER A 5 38.00 -9.82 17.42
CA SER A 5 36.80 -10.63 17.24
C SER A 5 35.57 -9.73 17.21
N GLN A 6 35.03 -9.44 16.02
CA GLN A 6 33.72 -8.82 15.88
C GLN A 6 32.64 -9.83 16.30
N LYS A 7 32.01 -9.53 17.44
CA LYS A 7 30.85 -10.23 17.97
C LYS A 7 29.67 -9.97 17.04
N VAL A 8 29.46 -10.86 16.07
CA VAL A 8 28.28 -10.86 15.18
C VAL A 8 27.04 -11.01 16.06
N HIS A 9 26.35 -9.89 16.30
CA HIS A 9 25.08 -9.87 17.00
C HIS A 9 24.05 -10.53 16.08
N ARG A 10 23.84 -11.84 16.26
CA ARG A 10 22.77 -12.58 15.59
C ARG A 10 21.44 -12.02 16.09
N HIS A 11 20.88 -11.09 15.32
CA HIS A 11 19.52 -10.62 15.49
C HIS A 11 18.60 -11.83 15.25
N ARG A 12 18.02 -12.38 16.32
CA ARG A 12 17.00 -13.43 16.22
C ARG A 12 15.80 -12.81 15.50
N ASN A 13 15.56 -13.25 14.26
CA ASN A 13 14.34 -12.96 13.52
C ASN A 13 13.19 -13.76 14.14
N THR A 14 12.44 -13.15 15.05
CA THR A 14 11.08 -13.55 15.37
C THR A 14 10.11 -12.48 14.82
N PRO A 15 8.99 -12.86 14.17
CA PRO A 15 8.05 -11.88 13.65
C PRO A 15 7.24 -11.35 14.83
N PHE A 16 7.69 -10.23 15.40
CA PHE A 16 6.89 -9.48 16.35
C PHE A 16 5.82 -8.70 15.56
N CYS A 17 4.63 -9.29 15.42
CA CYS A 17 3.43 -8.62 14.90
C CYS A 17 2.62 -8.08 16.09
N GLU A 18 2.80 -6.81 16.43
CA GLU A 18 1.96 -6.14 17.42
C GLU A 18 0.71 -5.59 16.72
N ARG A 19 -0.47 -6.03 17.15
CA ARG A 19 -1.77 -5.62 16.61
C ARG A 19 -2.57 -4.87 17.67
N LYS A 20 -2.75 -3.56 17.51
CA LYS A 20 -3.65 -2.76 18.36
C LYS A 20 -4.98 -2.53 17.64
N LYS A 21 -6.09 -2.98 18.23
CA LYS A 21 -7.42 -2.94 17.64
C LYS A 21 -8.25 -1.82 18.25
N LEU A 22 -8.89 -1.02 17.41
CA LEU A 22 -9.89 -0.02 17.76
C LEU A 22 -11.19 -0.35 17.03
N THR A 23 -12.33 -0.26 17.71
CA THR A 23 -13.65 -0.45 17.10
C THR A 23 -14.31 0.92 16.95
N LEU A 24 -14.74 1.28 15.74
CA LEU A 24 -15.34 2.58 15.44
C LEU A 24 -16.83 2.45 15.14
N GLY A 25 -17.67 3.21 15.86
CA GLY A 25 -19.07 3.45 15.51
C GLY A 25 -20.06 2.28 15.74
N LYS A 26 -21.30 2.47 15.27
CA LYS A 26 -22.40 1.49 15.35
C LYS A 26 -22.36 0.40 14.26
N GLY A 27 -21.53 0.57 13.23
CA GLY A 27 -21.18 -0.49 12.28
C GLY A 27 -19.84 -1.06 12.71
N HIS A 28 -19.73 -2.38 12.87
CA HIS A 28 -18.58 -3.08 13.47
C HIS A 28 -17.27 -2.98 12.65
N VAL A 29 -16.76 -1.77 12.42
CA VAL A 29 -15.48 -1.53 11.74
C VAL A 29 -14.36 -1.62 12.76
N ASN A 30 -13.44 -2.56 12.51
CA ASN A 30 -12.27 -2.78 13.34
C ASN A 30 -11.04 -2.21 12.64
N VAL A 31 -10.44 -1.17 13.21
CA VAL A 31 -9.17 -0.61 12.74
C VAL A 31 -8.04 -1.25 13.54
N CYS A 32 -7.08 -1.85 12.84
CA CYS A 32 -5.92 -2.48 13.47
C CYS A 32 -4.64 -1.76 13.04
N PHE A 33 -3.84 -1.31 14.02
CA PHE A 33 -2.47 -0.91 13.78
C PHE A 33 -1.59 -2.14 13.84
N ILE A 34 -0.92 -2.45 12.73
CA ILE A 34 -0.04 -3.61 12.61
C ILE A 34 1.36 -3.08 12.30
N LYS A 35 2.34 -3.42 13.15
CA LYS A 35 3.75 -3.23 12.82
C LYS A 35 4.27 -4.52 12.20
N GLY A 36 4.53 -4.50 10.90
CA GLY A 36 4.89 -5.69 10.15
C GLY A 36 5.47 -5.40 8.77
N ASP A 37 5.72 -6.47 8.02
CA ASP A 37 6.12 -6.40 6.62
C ASP A 37 4.89 -6.59 5.75
N LEU A 38 4.47 -5.53 5.05
CA LEU A 38 3.31 -5.51 4.15
C LEU A 38 3.25 -6.69 3.17
N ARG A 39 4.41 -7.27 2.82
CA ARG A 39 4.52 -8.40 1.89
C ARG A 39 4.08 -9.74 2.49
N ARG A 40 3.95 -9.82 3.81
CA ARG A 40 3.65 -11.05 4.56
C ARG A 40 2.30 -10.99 5.27
N GLU A 41 1.58 -9.88 5.13
CA GLU A 41 0.27 -9.72 5.74
C GLU A 41 -0.78 -10.46 4.90
N GLU A 42 -1.61 -11.26 5.56
CA GLU A 42 -2.77 -11.90 4.95
C GLU A 42 -3.95 -10.94 4.98
N VAL A 43 -4.08 -10.15 3.91
CA VAL A 43 -5.16 -9.18 3.72
C VAL A 43 -5.79 -9.39 2.35
N ASP A 44 -7.08 -9.08 2.20
CA ASP A 44 -7.75 -9.22 0.90
C ASP A 44 -7.21 -8.22 -0.12
N VAL A 45 -6.94 -6.98 0.31
CA VAL A 45 -6.54 -5.88 -0.56
C VAL A 45 -5.42 -5.07 0.10
N ILE A 46 -4.40 -4.73 -0.68
CA ILE A 46 -3.39 -3.75 -0.30
C ILE A 46 -3.65 -2.45 -1.06
N VAL A 47 -3.75 -1.33 -0.35
CA VAL A 47 -3.90 -0.01 -0.97
C VAL A 47 -2.58 0.75 -0.83
N CYS A 48 -2.08 1.29 -1.93
CA CYS A 48 -0.84 2.09 -1.94
C CYS A 48 -0.94 3.29 -2.86
N THR A 49 -0.28 4.36 -2.45
CA THR A 49 -0.11 5.55 -3.28
C THR A 49 0.98 5.31 -4.31
N ALA A 50 0.72 5.69 -5.55
CA ALA A 50 1.69 5.67 -6.65
C ALA A 50 1.72 7.02 -7.37
N SER A 51 2.69 7.19 -8.26
CA SER A 51 2.69 8.36 -9.16
C SER A 51 1.49 8.30 -10.11
N LYS A 52 1.06 9.45 -10.63
CA LYS A 52 -0.03 9.55 -11.62
C LYS A 52 0.18 8.63 -12.82
N LEU A 53 1.43 8.51 -13.28
CA LEU A 53 1.85 7.65 -14.38
C LEU A 53 1.95 6.16 -14.00
N LEU A 54 1.59 5.78 -12.77
CA LEU A 54 1.71 4.44 -12.21
C LEU A 54 3.10 3.81 -12.37
N ASP A 55 4.15 4.63 -12.39
CA ASP A 55 5.52 4.14 -12.29
C ASP A 55 5.76 3.65 -10.87
N LEU A 56 5.52 2.35 -10.67
CA LEU A 56 5.63 1.67 -9.39
C LEU A 56 7.06 1.69 -8.83
N ARG A 57 8.07 1.95 -9.67
CA ARG A 57 9.49 1.97 -9.26
C ARG A 57 9.87 3.25 -8.52
N LYS A 58 9.15 4.35 -8.77
CA LYS A 58 9.42 5.67 -8.17
C LYS A 58 9.01 5.76 -6.69
N GLY A 59 7.90 5.15 -6.31
CA GLY A 59 7.39 5.20 -4.93
C GLY A 59 8.07 4.18 -4.01
N HIS A 60 8.42 4.57 -2.78
CA HIS A 60 9.02 3.65 -1.82
C HIS A 60 8.11 2.45 -1.48
N ALA A 61 6.82 2.70 -1.24
CA ALA A 61 5.84 1.66 -0.92
C ALA A 61 5.50 0.81 -2.16
N SER A 62 5.18 1.47 -3.28
CA SER A 62 4.86 0.79 -4.55
C SER A 62 6.01 -0.07 -5.07
N ASN A 63 7.26 0.36 -4.90
CA ASN A 63 8.44 -0.39 -5.35
C ASN A 63 8.65 -1.66 -4.50
N LYS A 64 8.46 -1.56 -3.18
CA LYS A 64 8.51 -2.74 -2.31
C LYS A 64 7.43 -3.77 -2.64
N ILE A 65 6.23 -3.29 -2.96
CA ILE A 65 5.12 -4.14 -3.42
C ILE A 65 5.44 -4.77 -4.77
N LEU A 66 5.91 -3.99 -5.75
CA LEU A 66 6.29 -4.51 -7.05
C LEU A 66 7.37 -5.61 -6.93
N LYS A 67 8.39 -5.38 -6.11
CA LYS A 67 9.44 -6.38 -5.84
C LYS A 67 8.91 -7.67 -5.21
N ALA A 68 7.83 -7.59 -4.46
CA ALA A 68 7.20 -8.75 -3.80
C ALA A 68 6.21 -9.47 -4.71
N ALA A 69 5.44 -8.72 -5.50
CA ALA A 69 4.46 -9.22 -6.46
C ALA A 69 5.11 -9.82 -7.71
N GLY A 70 6.30 -9.33 -8.09
CA GLY A 70 7.03 -9.75 -9.28
C GLY A 70 6.66 -8.94 -10.53
N ASP A 71 7.35 -9.25 -11.63
CA ASP A 71 7.27 -8.48 -12.89
C ASP A 71 5.91 -8.61 -13.60
N SER A 72 5.12 -9.64 -13.28
CA SER A 72 3.76 -9.80 -13.81
C SER A 72 2.87 -8.61 -13.46
N MET A 73 3.02 -8.03 -12.26
CA MET A 73 2.28 -6.84 -11.84
C MET A 73 2.67 -5.62 -12.68
N ALA A 74 3.96 -5.41 -12.95
CA ALA A 74 4.39 -4.29 -13.81
C ALA A 74 3.85 -4.42 -15.23
N ALA A 75 3.86 -5.63 -15.80
CA ALA A 75 3.29 -5.90 -17.12
C ALA A 75 1.78 -5.63 -17.15
N GLU A 76 1.04 -6.02 -16.11
CA GLU A 76 -0.39 -5.76 -16.01
C GLU A 76 -0.70 -4.26 -15.90
N VAL A 77 0.04 -3.52 -15.08
CA VAL A 77 -0.11 -2.07 -14.95
C VAL A 77 0.15 -1.39 -16.30
N GLN A 78 1.24 -1.75 -16.98
CA GLN A 78 1.58 -1.15 -18.28
C GLN A 78 0.53 -1.45 -19.36
N ARG A 79 -0.06 -2.66 -19.33
CA ARG A 79 -1.10 -3.07 -20.27
C ARG A 79 -2.45 -2.39 -20.00
N SER A 80 -2.83 -2.26 -18.73
CA SER A 80 -4.18 -1.80 -18.33
C SER A 80 -4.25 -0.29 -18.14
N TYR A 81 -3.13 0.34 -17.80
CA TYR A 81 -3.03 1.77 -17.52
C TYR A 81 -1.83 2.39 -18.27
N PRO A 82 -1.79 2.32 -19.62
CA PRO A 82 -0.66 2.81 -20.42
C PRO A 82 -0.41 4.33 -20.28
N HIS A 83 -1.43 5.08 -19.84
CA HIS A 83 -1.39 6.52 -19.64
C HIS A 83 -1.44 6.94 -18.15
N GLY A 84 -1.40 5.97 -17.22
CA GLY A 84 -1.59 6.22 -15.80
C GLY A 84 -3.06 6.32 -15.37
N ILE A 85 -3.32 7.01 -14.27
CA ILE A 85 -4.64 7.26 -13.67
C ILE A 85 -4.81 8.72 -13.27
N ASP A 86 -6.03 9.21 -13.16
CA ASP A 86 -6.33 10.51 -12.54
C ASP A 86 -6.38 10.46 -11.00
N TYR A 87 -6.38 11.64 -10.35
CA TYR A 87 -6.32 11.75 -8.87
C TYR A 87 -7.57 11.23 -8.15
N ASP A 88 -8.68 11.03 -8.86
CA ASP A 88 -9.93 10.47 -8.35
C ASP A 88 -10.15 9.01 -8.79
N GLU A 89 -9.17 8.42 -9.47
CA GLU A 89 -9.21 7.06 -9.97
C GLU A 89 -8.39 6.09 -9.10
N VAL A 90 -8.75 4.82 -9.21
CA VAL A 90 -8.08 3.71 -8.53
C VAL A 90 -7.69 2.68 -9.58
N ALA A 91 -6.39 2.42 -9.71
CA ALA A 91 -5.91 1.29 -10.51
C ALA A 91 -6.00 0.01 -9.69
N VAL A 92 -6.76 -0.96 -10.20
CA VAL A 92 -6.93 -2.27 -9.59
C VAL A 92 -6.12 -3.26 -10.39
N VAL A 93 -5.17 -3.93 -9.72
CA VAL A 93 -4.31 -4.94 -10.35
C VAL A 93 -4.25 -6.22 -9.54
N GLN A 94 -3.93 -7.32 -10.21
CA GLN A 94 -3.69 -8.59 -9.53
C GLN A 94 -2.48 -8.49 -8.60
N SER A 95 -2.53 -9.28 -7.53
CA SER A 95 -1.52 -9.30 -6.48
C SER A 95 -0.18 -9.92 -6.90
N GLY A 96 -0.15 -10.64 -8.02
CA GLY A 96 1.04 -11.37 -8.48
C GLY A 96 1.42 -12.46 -7.47
N ASN A 97 2.63 -12.37 -6.94
CA ASN A 97 3.17 -13.30 -5.94
C ASN A 97 2.87 -12.90 -4.48
N LEU A 98 2.03 -11.88 -4.25
CA LEU A 98 1.55 -11.52 -2.92
C LEU A 98 0.38 -12.43 -2.49
N THR A 99 0.19 -12.58 -1.18
CA THR A 99 -0.90 -13.37 -0.58
C THR A 99 -2.27 -12.69 -0.67
N CYS A 100 -2.32 -11.39 -0.99
CA CYS A 100 -3.58 -10.68 -1.16
C CYS A 100 -4.29 -11.03 -2.48
N ARG A 101 -5.55 -10.65 -2.62
CA ARG A 101 -6.31 -10.86 -3.87
C ARG A 101 -5.96 -9.79 -4.90
N ASN A 102 -5.92 -8.53 -4.47
CA ASN A 102 -5.68 -7.39 -5.34
C ASN A 102 -4.82 -6.31 -4.67
N VAL A 103 -4.16 -5.51 -5.50
CA VAL A 103 -3.48 -4.29 -5.07
C VAL A 103 -4.13 -3.09 -5.75
N TYR A 104 -4.47 -2.09 -4.96
CA TYR A 104 -5.09 -0.86 -5.42
C TYR A 104 -4.06 0.26 -5.37
N PHE A 105 -3.77 0.84 -6.54
CA PHE A 105 -2.91 2.01 -6.66
C PHE A 105 -3.75 3.27 -6.81
N VAL A 106 -3.43 4.29 -6.03
CA VAL A 106 -4.10 5.59 -6.06
C VAL A 106 -3.07 6.69 -6.27
N ALA A 107 -3.41 7.69 -7.08
CA ALA A 107 -2.57 8.87 -7.26
C ALA A 107 -3.04 9.96 -6.30
N LEU A 108 -2.12 10.55 -5.55
CA LEU A 108 -2.42 11.72 -4.73
C LEU A 108 -1.80 12.97 -5.36
N PRO A 109 -2.49 14.12 -5.35
CA PRO A 109 -1.88 15.39 -5.71
C PRO A 109 -0.71 15.70 -4.76
N GLU A 110 0.28 16.43 -5.25
CA GLU A 110 1.37 16.92 -4.40
C GLU A 110 0.80 17.88 -3.37
N ALA A 111 1.04 17.61 -2.08
CA ALA A 111 0.57 18.48 -1.01
C ALA A 111 1.25 19.85 -1.13
N GLY A 112 0.47 20.87 -1.49
CA GLY A 112 0.97 22.14 -2.00
C GLY A 112 0.03 23.29 -1.65
N THR A 113 0.03 23.69 -0.37
CA THR A 113 -0.25 25.06 0.08
C THR A 113 -1.41 25.79 -0.62
N SER A 114 -2.66 25.33 -0.50
CA SER A 114 -3.88 26.18 -0.56
C SER A 114 -5.15 25.33 -0.49
N GLY A 115 -5.59 24.96 0.71
CA GLY A 115 -6.99 24.65 1.08
C GLY A 115 -7.80 23.62 0.25
N SER A 116 -7.17 22.86 -0.65
CA SER A 116 -7.82 21.93 -1.57
C SER A 116 -7.33 20.48 -1.45
N ASP A 117 -6.18 20.25 -0.79
CA ASP A 117 -5.58 18.94 -0.54
C ASP A 117 -6.45 18.04 0.37
N ASP A 118 -7.18 18.66 1.30
CA ASP A 118 -8.10 17.97 2.20
C ASP A 118 -9.24 17.30 1.43
N LYS A 119 -9.65 17.90 0.31
CA LYS A 119 -10.82 17.44 -0.46
C LYS A 119 -10.54 16.17 -1.23
N VAL A 120 -9.34 15.95 -1.76
CA VAL A 120 -9.04 14.76 -2.59
C VAL A 120 -8.85 13.52 -1.71
N SER A 121 -8.10 13.65 -0.61
CA SER A 121 -7.94 12.55 0.36
C SER A 121 -9.27 12.19 1.01
N THR A 122 -10.08 13.18 1.40
CA THR A 122 -11.44 12.92 1.90
C THR A 122 -12.37 12.41 0.78
N MET A 123 -12.24 12.87 -0.47
CA MET A 123 -13.05 12.40 -1.61
C MET A 123 -12.79 10.93 -1.94
N LEU A 124 -11.53 10.47 -1.91
CA LEU A 124 -11.21 9.07 -2.18
C LEU A 124 -11.78 8.13 -1.11
N VAL A 125 -11.73 8.56 0.16
CA VAL A 125 -12.31 7.82 1.30
C VAL A 125 -13.84 7.88 1.27
N HIS A 126 -14.45 9.05 1.05
CA HIS A 126 -15.90 9.21 1.03
C HIS A 126 -16.59 8.56 -0.17
N ARG A 127 -16.05 8.66 -1.40
CA ARG A 127 -16.75 8.18 -2.61
C ARG A 127 -16.71 6.68 -2.81
N ARG A 128 -15.72 5.95 -2.27
CA ARG A 128 -15.58 4.51 -2.57
C ARG A 128 -15.52 3.58 -1.37
N ILE A 129 -15.17 4.04 -0.16
CA ILE A 129 -15.27 3.17 1.04
C ILE A 129 -16.73 3.12 1.55
N PHE A 130 -17.58 4.11 1.21
CA PHE A 130 -18.99 4.15 1.62
C PHE A 130 -20.00 3.92 0.48
N ALA A 131 -19.57 3.60 -0.75
CA ALA A 131 -20.49 3.28 -1.84
C ALA A 131 -20.98 1.82 -1.77
N TRP A 132 -21.71 1.49 -0.70
CA TRP A 132 -22.70 0.41 -0.70
C TRP A 132 -24.02 1.04 -0.26
N GLY A 133 -24.96 1.14 -1.20
CA GLY A 133 -26.33 1.58 -0.94
C GLY A 133 -26.83 2.66 -1.90
N THR A 134 -27.35 2.23 -3.05
CA THR A 134 -28.78 2.32 -3.36
C THR A 134 -29.15 1.14 -4.25
#